data_AF-A0A1Y3AQW1-F1
#
_entry.id   AF-A0A1Y3AQW1-F1
#
_cell.length_a   1.000
_cell.length_b   1.000
_cell.length_c   1.000
_cell.angle_alpha   90.00
_cell.angle_beta   90.00
_cell.angle_gamma   90.00
#
_symmetry.space_group_name_H-M   'P 1'
#
loop_
_entity.id
_entity.type
_entity.pdbx_description
1 polymer ?
#
loop_
_entity_poly.entity_id
_entity_poly.type
_entity_poly.pdbx_seq_one_letter_code
_entity_poly.pdbx_strand_id
1 'polypeptide(L)'
;ASRYEIRGFPTIKVFAAGKKDGTAEEYQGGRSKSDFVTFALERLEETLEPPEVVQLTKGTEQLKEACESSQLCILSVLPHILDCQSKCRNDYLDILRRTAERFKKNQWKYLWMEAGAQSELETALDIGGFGYPAMAVINGRKMKYSLLRGSFSYEGIGEFLRDLLYGRGSSLPLRTNQLPTVSNTEPWDGKDGEMPVIEDIDLSDVDLDTDSKKTEL
;
A
#
# COMPACT_ATOMS: atom_id res chain seq x y z
N ALA A 1 -40.91 24.37 9.86
CA ALA A 1 -39.92 25.37 9.39
C ALA A 1 -38.88 25.72 10.46
N SER A 2 -39.28 25.96 11.72
CA SER A 2 -38.36 26.44 12.77
C SER A 2 -37.26 25.45 13.21
N ARG A 3 -37.50 24.13 13.16
CA ARG A 3 -36.50 23.12 13.59
C ARG A 3 -35.18 23.16 12.79
N TYR A 4 -35.22 23.58 11.53
CA TYR A 4 -34.04 23.63 10.65
C TYR A 4 -33.80 25.03 10.05
N GLU A 5 -34.34 26.05 10.71
CA GLU A 5 -34.20 27.46 10.33
C GLU A 5 -34.48 27.77 8.84
N ILE A 6 -35.54 27.19 8.27
CA ILE A 6 -35.92 27.52 6.89
C ILE A 6 -36.50 28.94 6.87
N ARG A 7 -35.74 29.91 6.32
CA ARG A 7 -36.10 31.34 6.27
C ARG A 7 -36.77 31.77 4.96
N GLY A 8 -36.79 30.92 3.93
CA GLY A 8 -37.40 31.21 2.63
C GLY A 8 -37.56 29.94 1.77
N PHE A 9 -38.27 30.05 0.65
CA PHE A 9 -38.45 28.94 -0.30
C PHE A 9 -37.95 29.31 -1.70
N PRO A 10 -37.38 28.35 -2.46
CA PRO A 10 -36.96 27.03 -2.04
C PRO A 10 -35.57 27.06 -1.35
N THR A 11 -35.44 26.37 -0.22
CA THR A 11 -34.18 26.09 0.48
C THR A 11 -33.95 24.59 0.49
N ILE A 12 -32.72 24.16 0.20
CA ILE A 12 -32.32 22.75 0.23
C ILE A 12 -31.36 22.57 1.42
N LYS A 13 -31.67 21.59 2.27
CA LYS A 13 -30.87 21.22 3.44
C LYS A 13 -30.34 19.81 3.25
N VAL A 14 -29.08 19.60 3.59
CA VAL A 14 -28.33 18.38 3.35
C VAL A 14 -27.94 17.80 4.69
N PHE A 15 -28.23 16.51 4.86
CA PHE A 15 -27.98 15.78 6.09
C PHE A 15 -26.90 14.75 5.81
N ALA A 16 -25.81 14.79 6.58
CA ALA A 16 -24.74 13.80 6.47
C ALA A 16 -25.26 12.41 6.87
N ALA A 17 -24.82 11.37 6.15
CA ALA A 17 -25.05 10.00 6.60
C ALA A 17 -24.36 9.78 7.96
N GLY A 18 -25.05 9.13 8.90
CA GLY A 18 -24.50 8.76 10.21
C GLY A 18 -24.67 9.80 11.33
N LYS A 19 -24.73 11.11 11.04
CA LYS A 19 -25.00 12.14 12.06
C LYS A 19 -26.51 12.29 12.30
N LYS A 20 -26.99 11.75 13.43
CA LYS A 20 -28.39 11.86 13.89
C LYS A 20 -28.64 13.06 14.80
N ASP A 21 -27.67 13.96 14.91
CA ASP A 21 -27.73 15.18 15.73
C ASP A 21 -28.65 16.27 15.14
N GLY A 22 -29.16 16.06 13.93
CA GLY A 22 -30.05 17.02 13.26
C GLY A 22 -29.29 18.20 12.65
N THR A 23 -27.96 18.15 12.59
CA THR A 23 -27.15 19.15 11.91
C THR A 23 -27.35 19.03 10.40
N ALA A 24 -27.86 20.10 9.79
CA ALA A 24 -28.19 20.16 8.37
C ALA A 24 -27.45 21.33 7.73
N GLU A 25 -26.65 21.04 6.72
CA GLU A 25 -25.96 22.06 5.94
C GLU A 25 -26.91 22.65 4.91
N GLU A 26 -26.81 23.96 4.69
CA GLU A 26 -27.59 24.62 3.65
C GLU A 26 -26.86 24.53 2.31
N TYR A 27 -27.57 24.03 1.30
CA TYR A 27 -27.06 24.01 -0.07
C TYR A 27 -27.04 25.44 -0.63
N GLN A 28 -25.83 25.94 -0.94
CA GLN A 28 -25.61 27.27 -1.52
C GLN A 28 -25.24 27.23 -3.01
N GLY A 29 -25.23 26.05 -3.64
CA GLY A 29 -24.87 25.88 -5.05
C GLY A 29 -25.97 26.34 -6.02
N GLY A 30 -25.66 26.28 -7.32
CA GLY A 30 -26.62 26.61 -8.38
C GLY A 30 -27.83 25.64 -8.41
N ARG A 31 -28.93 26.03 -9.04
CA ARG A 31 -30.15 25.20 -9.09
C ARG A 31 -30.24 24.29 -10.32
N SER A 32 -29.12 24.06 -11.00
CA SER A 32 -29.08 23.13 -12.14
C SER A 32 -28.89 21.69 -11.66
N LYS A 33 -29.28 20.72 -12.50
CA LYS A 33 -29.03 19.30 -12.21
C LYS A 33 -27.54 19.01 -11.99
N SER A 34 -26.66 19.63 -12.77
CA SER A 34 -25.21 19.44 -12.64
C SER A 34 -24.67 19.94 -11.30
N ASP A 35 -25.15 21.08 -10.81
CA ASP A 35 -24.68 21.64 -9.53
C ASP A 35 -25.06 20.73 -8.36
N PHE A 36 -26.28 20.19 -8.37
CA PHE A 36 -26.72 19.22 -7.36
C PHE A 36 -25.88 17.94 -7.37
N VAL A 37 -25.56 17.43 -8.56
CA VAL A 37 -24.73 16.23 -8.70
C VAL A 37 -23.31 16.49 -8.21
N THR A 38 -22.69 17.60 -8.62
CA THR A 38 -21.34 17.97 -8.16
C THR A 38 -21.30 18.10 -6.65
N PHE A 39 -22.24 18.83 -6.06
CA PHE A 39 -22.32 18.99 -4.60
C PHE A 39 -22.49 17.65 -3.87
N ALA A 40 -23.34 16.76 -4.39
CA ALA A 40 -23.54 15.45 -3.78
C ALA A 40 -22.28 14.58 -3.86
N LEU A 41 -21.53 14.64 -4.97
CA LEU A 41 -20.27 13.93 -5.14
C LEU A 41 -19.17 14.47 -4.22
N GLU A 42 -19.03 15.79 -4.10
CA GLU A 42 -18.07 16.41 -3.17
C GLU A 42 -18.31 15.96 -1.73
N ARG A 43 -19.57 15.95 -1.30
CA ARG A 43 -19.94 15.52 0.06
C ARG A 43 -19.75 14.02 0.29
N LEU A 44 -19.97 13.21 -0.74
CA LEU A 44 -19.67 11.78 -0.70
C LEU A 44 -18.18 11.57 -0.50
N GLU A 45 -17.33 12.27 -1.27
CA GLU A 45 -15.88 12.19 -1.18
C GLU A 45 -15.31 12.59 0.18
N GLU A 46 -15.92 13.57 0.86
CA GLU A 46 -15.55 13.97 2.22
C GLU A 46 -15.86 12.91 3.28
N THR A 47 -16.87 12.09 3.01
CA THR A 47 -17.35 11.04 3.93
C THR A 47 -16.65 9.70 3.67
N LEU A 48 -15.91 9.56 2.57
CA LEU A 48 -15.18 8.33 2.26
C LEU A 48 -14.14 8.04 3.34
N GLU A 49 -14.16 6.80 3.81
CA GLU A 49 -13.13 6.27 4.68
C GLU A 49 -11.83 6.10 3.88
N PRO A 50 -10.67 6.37 4.50
CA PRO A 50 -9.38 6.15 3.88
C PRO A 50 -9.18 4.66 3.59
N PRO A 51 -8.60 4.30 2.43
CA PRO A 51 -8.31 2.90 2.15
C PRO A 51 -7.27 2.36 3.14
N GLU A 52 -7.51 1.16 3.65
CA GLU A 52 -6.61 0.48 4.55
C GLU A 52 -5.31 0.05 3.84
N VAL A 53 -4.21 0.10 4.59
CA VAL A 53 -2.89 -0.39 4.16
C VAL A 53 -2.76 -1.84 4.65
N VAL A 54 -2.92 -2.80 3.74
CA VAL A 54 -3.06 -4.22 4.07
C VAL A 54 -1.76 -4.98 3.77
N GLN A 55 -1.35 -5.88 4.66
CA GLN A 55 -0.21 -6.76 4.40
C GLN A 55 -0.58 -7.85 3.40
N LEU A 56 0.28 -8.06 2.40
CA LEU A 56 0.15 -9.12 1.41
C LEU A 56 0.59 -10.46 2.02
N THR A 57 -0.38 -11.28 2.43
CA THR A 57 -0.17 -12.54 3.16
C THR A 57 -1.04 -13.69 2.64
N LYS A 58 -2.18 -13.38 2.00
CA LYS A 58 -3.19 -14.34 1.54
C LYS A 58 -3.00 -14.72 0.06
N GLY A 59 -1.76 -14.86 -0.36
CA GLY A 59 -1.39 -15.34 -1.69
C GLY A 59 -1.93 -14.49 -2.85
N THR A 60 -1.96 -15.10 -4.04
CA THR A 60 -2.24 -14.40 -5.32
C THR A 60 -3.65 -13.79 -5.39
N GLU A 61 -4.63 -14.37 -4.70
CA GLU A 61 -6.01 -13.88 -4.73
C GLU A 61 -6.14 -12.47 -4.15
N GLN A 62 -5.42 -12.20 -3.05
CA GLN A 62 -5.41 -10.88 -2.42
C GLN A 62 -4.83 -9.81 -3.34
N LEU A 63 -3.73 -10.13 -4.05
CA LEU A 63 -3.13 -9.24 -5.03
C LEU A 63 -4.09 -8.97 -6.19
N LYS A 64 -4.73 -10.03 -6.70
CA LYS A 64 -5.68 -9.96 -7.81
C LYS A 64 -6.89 -9.09 -7.45
N GLU A 65 -7.51 -9.34 -6.30
CA GLU A 65 -8.64 -8.56 -5.81
C GLU A 65 -8.28 -7.07 -5.67
N ALA A 66 -7.12 -6.76 -5.09
CA ALA A 66 -6.67 -5.38 -4.92
C ALA A 66 -6.45 -4.67 -6.26
N CYS A 67 -5.83 -5.35 -7.22
CA CYS A 67 -5.45 -4.78 -8.50
C CYS A 67 -6.58 -4.79 -9.56
N GLU A 68 -7.62 -5.61 -9.39
CA GLU A 68 -8.81 -5.62 -10.26
C GLU A 68 -9.92 -4.68 -9.76
N SER A 69 -10.08 -4.54 -8.44
CA SER A 69 -11.11 -3.68 -7.83
C SER A 69 -10.83 -2.19 -7.96
N SER A 70 -9.59 -1.80 -8.26
CA SER A 70 -9.16 -0.40 -8.33
C SER A 70 -8.39 -0.09 -9.62
N GLN A 71 -8.26 1.19 -9.95
CA GLN A 71 -7.50 1.60 -11.13
C GLN A 71 -5.99 1.39 -10.95
N LEU A 72 -5.49 1.69 -9.75
CA LEU A 72 -4.09 1.57 -9.35
C LEU A 72 -3.99 0.78 -8.06
N CYS A 73 -3.09 -0.18 -8.08
CA CYS A 73 -2.74 -1.08 -7.00
C CYS A 73 -1.35 -0.67 -6.52
N ILE A 74 -1.24 -0.16 -5.31
CA ILE A 74 0.01 0.38 -4.77
C ILE A 74 0.63 -0.70 -3.92
N LEU A 75 1.81 -1.18 -4.32
CA LEU A 75 2.56 -2.21 -3.63
C LEU A 75 3.84 -1.61 -3.06
N SER A 76 3.96 -1.65 -1.74
CA SER A 76 5.15 -1.18 -1.02
C SER A 76 5.93 -2.35 -0.46
N VAL A 77 7.23 -2.40 -0.72
CA VAL A 77 8.13 -3.40 -0.14
C VAL A 77 8.98 -2.70 0.91
N LEU A 78 8.77 -3.06 2.17
CA LEU A 78 9.45 -2.47 3.31
C LEU A 78 10.69 -3.30 3.67
N PRO A 79 11.72 -2.69 4.30
CA PRO A 79 12.90 -3.42 4.76
C PRO A 79 12.52 -4.60 5.66
N HIS A 80 13.38 -5.62 5.67
CA HIS A 80 13.23 -6.78 6.53
C HIS A 80 13.17 -6.36 8.01
N ILE A 81 12.42 -7.10 8.83
CA ILE A 81 12.18 -6.70 10.22
C ILE A 81 13.47 -6.62 11.02
N LEU A 82 14.45 -7.47 10.73
CA LEU A 82 15.75 -7.47 11.41
C LEU A 82 16.59 -6.21 11.14
N ASP A 83 16.37 -5.53 10.00
CA ASP A 83 17.15 -4.35 9.60
C ASP A 83 16.56 -3.03 10.13
N CYS A 84 15.24 -2.97 10.28
CA CYS A 84 14.48 -1.74 10.53
C CYS A 84 13.66 -1.81 11.84
N GLN A 85 13.42 -3.02 12.36
CA GLN A 85 12.64 -3.28 13.57
C GLN A 85 11.22 -2.68 13.50
N SER A 86 10.42 -2.87 14.56
CA SER A 86 9.01 -2.48 14.56
C SER A 86 8.81 -0.97 14.41
N LYS A 87 9.66 -0.16 15.05
CA LYS A 87 9.55 1.30 15.03
C LYS A 87 9.66 1.85 13.61
N CYS A 88 10.73 1.55 12.89
CA CYS A 88 10.93 2.10 11.56
C CYS A 88 9.92 1.52 10.54
N ARG A 89 9.46 0.27 10.72
CA ARG A 89 8.35 -0.28 9.94
C ARG A 89 7.06 0.51 10.14
N ASN A 90 6.70 0.80 11.39
CA ASN A 90 5.53 1.61 11.71
C ASN A 90 5.63 3.02 11.12
N ASP A 91 6.80 3.65 11.15
CA ASP A 91 7.01 4.97 10.53
C ASP A 91 6.70 4.94 9.02
N TYR A 92 7.13 3.89 8.30
CA TYR A 92 6.78 3.70 6.89
C TYR A 92 5.29 3.44 6.68
N LEU A 93 4.67 2.60 7.51
CA LEU A 93 3.23 2.36 7.46
C LEU A 93 2.44 3.65 7.70
N ASP A 94 2.91 4.54 8.57
CA ASP A 94 2.28 5.84 8.82
C ASP A 94 2.43 6.80 7.64
N ILE A 95 3.55 6.74 6.91
CA ILE A 95 3.69 7.45 5.64
C ILE A 95 2.65 6.96 4.63
N LEU A 96 2.48 5.63 4.51
CA LEU A 96 1.50 5.03 3.60
C LEU A 96 0.06 5.40 3.99
N ARG A 97 -0.29 5.33 5.28
CA ARG A 97 -1.62 5.73 5.79
C ARG A 97 -1.92 7.19 5.51
N ARG A 98 -0.97 8.10 5.78
CA ARG A 98 -1.12 9.54 5.47
C ARG A 98 -1.30 9.78 3.97
N THR A 99 -0.59 9.02 3.14
CA THR A 99 -0.72 9.11 1.68
C THR A 99 -2.05 8.56 1.20
N ALA A 100 -2.50 7.44 1.76
CA ALA A 100 -3.81 6.85 1.50
C ALA A 100 -4.96 7.81 1.84
N GLU A 101 -4.89 8.50 2.97
CA GLU A 101 -5.83 9.58 3.32
C GLU A 101 -5.88 10.67 2.25
N ARG A 102 -4.70 11.15 1.82
CA ARG A 102 -4.59 12.23 0.82
C ARG A 102 -5.27 11.87 -0.51
N PHE A 103 -5.15 10.62 -0.94
CA PHE A 103 -5.68 10.12 -2.21
C PHE A 103 -6.94 9.25 -2.04
N LYS A 104 -7.64 9.35 -0.91
CA LYS A 104 -8.82 8.50 -0.62
C LYS A 104 -9.92 8.59 -1.67
N LYS A 105 -10.05 9.74 -2.33
CA LYS A 105 -11.00 9.98 -3.44
C LYS A 105 -10.80 9.01 -4.61
N ASN A 106 -9.56 8.58 -4.82
CA ASN A 106 -9.22 7.68 -5.91
C ASN A 106 -9.54 6.20 -5.60
N GLN A 107 -9.83 5.87 -4.34
CA GLN A 107 -10.18 4.52 -3.89
C GLN A 107 -9.17 3.45 -4.33
N TRP A 108 -7.88 3.82 -4.39
CA TRP A 108 -6.79 2.90 -4.68
C TRP A 108 -6.57 1.92 -3.53
N LYS A 109 -6.04 0.74 -3.85
CA LYS A 109 -5.70 -0.27 -2.85
C LYS A 109 -4.22 -0.20 -2.52
N TYR A 110 -3.93 -0.21 -1.22
CA TYR A 110 -2.58 -0.14 -0.68
C TYR A 110 -2.22 -1.47 -0.07
N LEU A 111 -1.23 -2.12 -0.66
CA LEU A 111 -0.64 -3.36 -0.20
C LEU A 111 0.79 -3.08 0.25
N TRP A 112 1.22 -3.79 1.29
CA TRP A 112 2.62 -3.82 1.69
C TRP A 112 3.10 -5.24 1.95
N MET A 113 4.39 -5.45 1.81
CA MET A 113 5.06 -6.72 2.11
C MET A 113 6.46 -6.46 2.65
N GLU A 114 7.03 -7.47 3.28
CA GLU A 114 8.42 -7.46 3.71
C GLU A 114 9.34 -7.83 2.53
N ALA A 115 10.50 -7.18 2.45
CA ALA A 115 11.56 -7.51 1.53
C ALA A 115 11.98 -8.98 1.69
N GLY A 116 11.99 -9.72 0.58
CA GLY A 116 12.34 -11.14 0.55
C GLY A 116 11.20 -12.10 0.88
N ALA A 117 10.04 -11.60 1.31
CA ALA A 117 8.87 -12.45 1.57
C ALA A 117 8.23 -12.98 0.27
N GLN A 118 8.36 -12.25 -0.85
CA GLN A 118 7.73 -12.60 -2.13
C GLN A 118 8.70 -12.44 -3.31
N SER A 119 9.74 -13.28 -3.37
CA SER A 119 10.81 -13.19 -4.37
C SER A 119 10.31 -13.18 -5.83
N GLU A 120 9.27 -13.98 -6.15
CA GLU A 120 8.69 -14.03 -7.49
C GLU A 120 8.02 -12.69 -7.88
N LEU A 121 7.26 -12.10 -6.96
CA LEU A 121 6.58 -10.81 -7.15
C LEU A 121 7.59 -9.68 -7.33
N GLU A 122 8.63 -9.66 -6.49
CA GLU A 122 9.70 -8.65 -6.56
C GLU A 122 10.45 -8.75 -7.89
N THR A 123 10.80 -9.96 -8.33
CA THR A 123 11.46 -10.20 -9.61
C THR A 123 10.57 -9.81 -10.79
N ALA A 124 9.27 -10.10 -10.74
CA ALA A 124 8.34 -9.79 -11.82
C ALA A 124 8.10 -8.28 -11.99
N LEU A 125 8.25 -7.51 -10.92
CA LEU A 125 8.11 -6.06 -10.89
C LEU A 125 9.45 -5.31 -10.91
N ASP A 126 10.57 -6.03 -11.05
CA ASP A 126 11.93 -5.49 -11.01
C ASP A 126 12.19 -4.62 -9.75
N ILE A 127 11.64 -5.05 -8.61
CA ILE A 127 11.83 -4.45 -7.27
C ILE A 127 13.06 -5.06 -6.60
N GLY A 128 13.76 -4.27 -5.78
CA GLY A 128 14.88 -4.73 -4.95
C GLY A 128 16.27 -4.36 -5.46
N GLY A 129 16.40 -3.98 -6.75
CA GLY A 129 17.69 -3.59 -7.32
C GLY A 129 18.32 -2.31 -6.71
N PHE A 130 17.50 -1.40 -6.20
CA PHE A 130 17.94 -0.16 -5.56
C PHE A 130 17.91 -0.21 -4.03
N GLY A 131 17.59 -1.37 -3.45
CA GLY A 131 17.36 -1.54 -2.02
C GLY A 131 15.92 -1.20 -1.59
N TYR A 132 15.68 -1.32 -0.28
CA TYR A 132 14.38 -1.08 0.36
C TYR A 132 14.46 0.14 1.29
N PRO A 133 13.37 0.89 1.48
CA PRO A 133 12.01 0.64 0.98
C PRO A 133 11.84 0.93 -0.52
N ALA A 134 10.99 0.16 -1.18
CA ALA A 134 10.65 0.32 -2.59
C ALA A 134 9.14 0.33 -2.80
N MET A 135 8.68 0.95 -3.90
CA MET A 135 7.26 0.99 -4.24
C MET A 135 7.04 0.77 -5.73
N ALA A 136 6.07 -0.08 -6.06
CA ALA A 136 5.55 -0.29 -7.39
C ALA A 136 4.06 0.02 -7.44
N VAL A 137 3.61 0.66 -8.51
CA VAL A 137 2.20 0.93 -8.75
C VAL A 137 1.77 0.17 -9.99
N ILE A 138 0.83 -0.75 -9.84
CA ILE A 138 0.34 -1.64 -10.89
C ILE A 138 -1.01 -1.12 -11.38
N ASN A 139 -1.17 -1.02 -12.69
CA ASN A 139 -2.45 -0.84 -13.36
C ASN A 139 -2.89 -2.19 -13.91
N GLY A 140 -3.76 -2.90 -13.19
CA GLY A 140 -4.24 -4.24 -13.56
C GLY A 140 -5.00 -4.28 -14.90
N ARG A 141 -5.63 -3.17 -15.31
CA ARG A 141 -6.35 -3.11 -16.59
C ARG A 141 -5.41 -2.96 -17.80
N LYS A 142 -4.32 -2.22 -17.63
CA LYS A 142 -3.33 -1.98 -18.70
C LYS A 142 -2.16 -2.96 -18.64
N MET A 143 -2.10 -3.82 -17.64
CA MET A 143 -0.98 -4.73 -17.37
C MET A 143 0.38 -4.04 -17.41
N LYS A 144 0.43 -2.85 -16.80
CA LYS A 144 1.61 -2.01 -16.68
C LYS A 144 1.87 -1.68 -15.23
N TYR A 145 3.13 -1.51 -14.89
CA TYR A 145 3.53 -1.04 -13.58
C TYR A 145 4.48 0.15 -13.69
N SER A 146 4.67 0.88 -12.61
CA SER A 146 5.62 1.98 -12.51
C SER A 146 6.31 1.92 -11.17
N LEU A 147 7.61 2.17 -11.16
CA LEU A 147 8.42 2.15 -9.94
C LEU A 147 8.62 3.56 -9.42
N LEU A 148 8.55 3.71 -8.09
CA LEU A 148 8.93 4.93 -7.41
C LEU A 148 10.45 5.12 -7.60
N ARG A 149 10.84 6.20 -8.28
CA ARG A 149 12.26 6.59 -8.45
C ARG A 149 12.70 7.69 -7.48
N GLY A 150 11.75 8.28 -6.75
CA GLY A 150 12.01 9.32 -5.75
C GLY A 150 12.25 8.73 -4.36
N SER A 151 12.26 9.60 -3.36
CA SER A 151 12.35 9.19 -1.96
C SER A 151 11.05 8.52 -1.50
N PHE A 152 11.18 7.51 -0.62
CA PHE A 152 10.05 6.92 0.08
C PHE A 152 9.60 7.83 1.23
N SER A 153 9.00 8.97 0.88
CA SER A 153 8.50 9.99 1.80
C SER A 153 7.07 10.40 1.42
N TYR A 154 6.39 11.11 2.31
CA TYR A 154 5.03 11.59 2.04
C TYR A 154 4.97 12.48 0.79
N GLU A 155 5.98 13.34 0.62
CA GLU A 155 6.14 14.21 -0.53
C GLU A 155 6.52 13.42 -1.78
N GLY A 156 7.52 12.54 -1.69
CA GLY A 156 8.03 11.77 -2.83
C GLY A 156 6.99 10.81 -3.40
N ILE A 157 6.29 10.08 -2.53
CA ILE A 157 5.18 9.20 -2.94
C ILE A 157 4.02 10.06 -3.49
N GLY A 158 3.71 11.18 -2.83
CA GLY A 158 2.62 12.06 -3.25
C GLY A 158 2.85 12.77 -4.60
N GLU A 159 4.10 13.05 -4.96
CA GLU A 159 4.48 13.53 -6.29
C GLU A 159 4.36 12.41 -7.33
N PHE A 160 4.93 11.24 -7.02
CA PHE A 160 4.88 10.08 -7.90
C PHE A 160 3.46 9.64 -8.27
N LEU A 161 2.57 9.50 -7.28
CA LEU A 161 1.16 9.14 -7.52
C LEU A 161 0.41 10.21 -8.34
N ARG A 162 0.76 11.48 -8.15
CA ARG A 162 0.19 12.59 -8.91
C ARG A 162 0.65 12.57 -10.36
N ASP A 163 1.91 12.26 -10.62
CA ASP A 163 2.41 12.10 -11.98
C ASP A 163 1.71 10.97 -12.71
N LEU A 164 1.51 9.82 -12.05
CA LEU A 164 0.76 8.70 -12.60
C LEU A 164 -0.69 9.07 -12.96
N LEU A 165 -1.34 9.90 -12.15
CA LEU A 165 -2.68 10.44 -12.46
C LEU A 165 -2.70 11.29 -13.73
N TYR A 166 -1.67 12.11 -13.93
CA TYR A 166 -1.54 12.94 -15.14
C TYR A 166 -0.94 12.19 -16.34
N GLY A 167 -0.72 10.88 -16.22
CA GLY A 167 -0.09 10.06 -17.26
C GLY A 167 1.37 10.43 -17.51
N ARG A 168 2.01 11.09 -16.54
CA ARG A 168 3.44 11.41 -16.54
C ARG A 168 4.17 10.30 -15.80
N GLY A 169 5.28 9.84 -16.37
CA GLY A 169 6.08 8.78 -15.78
C GLY A 169 6.33 7.60 -16.71
N SER A 170 7.35 6.83 -16.37
CA SER A 170 7.79 5.67 -17.13
C SER A 170 7.03 4.44 -16.63
N SER A 171 6.09 3.95 -17.45
CA SER A 171 5.40 2.68 -17.19
C SER A 171 6.08 1.54 -17.94
N LEU A 172 6.30 0.42 -17.27
CA LEU A 172 6.85 -0.81 -17.83
C LEU A 172 5.74 -1.86 -17.99
N PRO A 173 5.74 -2.67 -19.06
CA PRO A 173 4.81 -3.78 -19.19
C PRO A 173 5.14 -4.92 -18.22
N LEU A 174 4.13 -5.61 -17.71
CA LEU A 174 4.34 -6.85 -16.94
C LEU A 174 4.85 -7.96 -17.87
N ARG A 175 5.90 -8.67 -17.44
CA ARG A 175 6.63 -9.67 -18.27
C ARG A 175 5.72 -10.77 -18.83
N THR A 176 4.77 -11.26 -18.05
CA THR A 176 3.90 -12.39 -18.40
C THR A 176 2.49 -11.95 -18.84
N ASN A 177 2.22 -10.64 -18.93
CA ASN A 177 0.88 -10.08 -19.13
C ASN A 177 -0.18 -10.68 -18.17
N GLN A 178 0.26 -11.19 -17.02
CA GLN A 178 -0.51 -11.75 -15.92
C GLN A 178 0.02 -11.18 -14.61
N LEU A 179 -0.82 -11.17 -13.57
CA LEU A 179 -0.37 -10.77 -12.24
C LEU A 179 0.60 -11.85 -11.69
N PRO A 180 1.68 -11.47 -11.00
CA PRO A 180 2.64 -12.43 -10.47
C PRO A 180 2.04 -13.31 -9.37
N THR A 181 2.61 -14.49 -9.18
CA THR A 181 2.24 -15.40 -8.09
C THR A 181 2.75 -14.86 -6.76
N VAL A 182 1.95 -15.08 -5.71
CA VAL A 182 2.26 -14.69 -4.34
C VAL A 182 2.07 -15.91 -3.44
N SER A 183 3.06 -16.19 -2.60
CA SER A 183 3.02 -17.26 -1.60
C SER A 183 2.24 -16.81 -0.35
N ASN A 184 1.69 -17.77 0.39
CA ASN A 184 1.12 -17.47 1.69
C ASN A 184 2.23 -17.27 2.71
N THR A 185 2.11 -16.23 3.54
CA THR A 185 3.07 -15.90 4.60
C THR A 185 2.34 -15.57 5.90
N GLU A 186 3.03 -15.72 7.03
CA GLU A 186 2.47 -15.34 8.31
C GLU A 186 2.37 -13.80 8.41
N PRO A 187 1.23 -13.27 8.89
CA PRO A 187 1.10 -11.84 9.16
C PRO A 187 2.11 -11.40 10.20
N TRP A 188 2.61 -10.17 10.04
CA TRP A 188 3.50 -9.58 11.03
C TRP A 188 2.77 -9.42 12.35
N ASP A 189 3.39 -9.87 13.43
CA ASP A 189 2.85 -9.87 14.79
C ASP A 189 2.89 -8.49 15.48
N GLY A 190 3.47 -7.49 14.81
CA GLY A 190 3.62 -6.13 15.30
C GLY A 190 4.84 -5.91 16.20
N LYS A 191 5.72 -6.91 16.35
CA LYS A 191 6.89 -6.86 17.24
C LYS A 191 8.21 -6.73 16.46
N ASP A 192 9.27 -6.51 17.23
CA ASP A 192 10.65 -6.55 16.75
C ASP A 192 11.04 -7.95 16.30
N GLY A 193 11.96 -8.03 15.33
CA GLY A 193 12.45 -9.29 14.81
C GLY A 193 13.52 -9.86 15.73
N GLU A 194 13.37 -11.14 16.08
CA GLU A 194 14.38 -11.90 16.82
C GLU A 194 15.21 -12.73 15.84
N MET A 195 16.54 -12.71 16.01
CA MET A 195 17.37 -13.64 15.23
C MET A 195 17.08 -15.06 15.70
N PRO A 196 16.98 -16.04 14.78
CA PRO A 196 16.87 -17.42 15.17
C PRO A 196 18.06 -17.76 16.06
N VAL A 197 17.79 -18.33 17.23
CA VAL A 197 18.83 -18.85 18.10
C VAL A 197 19.49 -19.98 17.31
N ILE A 198 20.72 -19.75 16.85
CA ILE A 198 21.55 -20.81 16.30
C ILE A 198 21.89 -21.66 17.52
N GLU A 199 21.26 -22.82 17.65
CA GLU A 199 21.71 -23.83 18.61
C GLU A 199 23.19 -24.08 18.31
N ASP A 200 24.06 -23.91 19.32
CA ASP A 200 25.48 -24.18 19.19
C ASP A 200 25.64 -25.57 18.56
N ILE A 201 26.09 -25.61 17.30
CA ILE A 201 26.30 -26.87 16.59
C ILE A 201 27.28 -27.67 17.45
N ASP A 202 26.85 -28.82 17.96
CA ASP A 202 27.70 -29.68 18.77
C ASP A 202 28.81 -30.24 17.88
N LEU A 203 29.97 -29.58 17.90
CA LEU A 203 31.15 -29.96 17.13
C LEU A 203 31.91 -31.12 17.79
N SER A 204 31.35 -31.79 18.80
CA SER A 204 31.96 -32.98 19.41
C SER A 204 32.12 -34.16 18.44
N ASP A 205 31.32 -34.20 17.37
CA ASP A 205 31.32 -35.29 16.38
C ASP A 205 32.26 -35.02 15.20
N VAL A 206 33.03 -33.93 15.21
CA VAL A 206 34.04 -33.65 14.20
C VAL A 206 35.38 -34.25 14.63
N ASP A 207 35.59 -35.53 14.31
CA ASP A 207 36.90 -36.16 14.35
C ASP A 207 37.79 -35.56 13.24
N LEU A 208 38.63 -34.59 13.61
CA LEU A 208 39.73 -34.14 12.77
C LEU A 208 40.81 -35.23 12.79
N ASP A 209 40.75 -36.16 11.83
CA ASP A 209 41.83 -37.12 11.59
C ASP A 209 43.12 -36.35 11.23
N THR A 210 43.93 -36.07 12.25
CA THR A 210 45.30 -35.57 12.10
C THR A 210 46.21 -36.71 11.67
N ASP A 211 46.03 -37.21 10.45
CA ASP A 211 46.97 -38.18 9.87
C ASP A 211 48.20 -37.45 9.32
N SER A 212 48.98 -36.96 10.28
CA SER A 212 50.36 -36.55 10.09
C SER A 212 51.25 -37.79 10.10
N LYS A 213 51.36 -38.46 8.95
CA LYS A 213 52.52 -39.33 8.67
C LYS A 213 53.20 -38.93 7.37
N LYS A 214 54.22 -38.07 7.56
CA LYS A 214 55.45 -38.08 6.78
C LYS A 214 55.83 -39.53 6.45
N THR A 215 56.05 -39.83 5.18
CA THR A 215 57.13 -40.73 4.80
C THR A 215 57.81 -40.17 3.56
N GLU A 216 59.03 -39.69 3.76
CA GLU A 216 60.03 -39.51 2.71
C GLU A 216 60.43 -40.89 2.16
N LEU A 217 60.39 -41.05 0.84
CA LEU A 217 61.51 -41.37 -0.09
C LEU A 217 60.94 -41.96 -1.39
#